data_AF-A0A6G9AQY3-F1
#
_entry.id   AF-A0A6G9AQY3-F1
#
_cell.length_a   1.000
_cell.length_b   1.000
_cell.length_c   1.000
_cell.angle_alpha   90.00
_cell.angle_beta   90.00
_cell.angle_gamma   90.00
#
_symmetry.space_group_name_H-M   'P 1'
#
loop_
_entity.id
_entity.type
_entity.pdbx_description
1 polymer ?
#
loop_
_entity_poly.entity_id
_entity_poly.type
_entity_poly.pdbx_seq_one_letter_code
_entity_poly.pdbx_strand_id
1 'polypeptide(L)'
;MSTFTIDFPGTANQFTAKASSAISEKGGQFTGDSTNGNFHIQTGIGAIEGTYQVLDPVSDSQTPIAITITRKPFIVSTNTIKSAISDFF
;
A
#
# COMPACT_ATOMS: atom_id res chain seq x y z
N MET A 1 8.42 10.91 6.99
CA MET A 1 7.19 10.09 7.02
C MET A 1 6.13 10.83 6.20
N SER A 2 5.46 10.15 5.28
CA SER A 2 4.43 10.75 4.43
C SER A 2 3.22 9.83 4.39
N THR A 3 2.02 10.39 4.58
CA THR A 3 0.76 9.63 4.59
C THR A 3 -0.13 10.14 3.47
N PHE A 4 -0.80 9.21 2.79
CA PHE A 4 -1.81 9.52 1.78
C PHE A 4 -2.91 8.46 1.81
N THR A 5 -4.11 8.83 1.38
CA THR A 5 -5.24 7.91 1.27
C THR A 5 -5.42 7.50 -0.18
N ILE A 6 -5.79 6.23 -0.39
CA ILE A 6 -6.27 5.70 -1.67
C ILE A 6 -7.69 5.17 -1.48
N ASP A 7 -8.51 5.29 -2.51
CA ASP A 7 -9.84 4.68 -2.54
C ASP A 7 -9.75 3.39 -3.35
N PHE A 8 -9.74 2.24 -2.66
CA PHE A 8 -9.67 0.94 -3.30
C PHE A 8 -11.06 0.47 -3.74
N PRO A 9 -11.29 0.15 -5.04
CA PRO A 9 -12.57 -0.35 -5.51
C PRO A 9 -12.75 -1.83 -5.12
N GLY A 10 -13.30 -2.07 -3.93
CA GLY A 10 -13.52 -3.40 -3.37
C GLY A 10 -13.53 -3.39 -1.84
N THR A 11 -13.53 -4.58 -1.25
CA THR A 11 -13.47 -4.76 0.20
C THR A 11 -12.04 -4.75 0.74
N ALA A 12 -11.89 -4.49 2.03
CA ALA A 12 -10.61 -4.57 2.73
C ALA A 12 -9.89 -5.92 2.52
N ASN A 13 -10.62 -7.04 2.56
CA ASN A 13 -10.04 -8.37 2.32
C ASN A 13 -9.46 -8.51 0.90
N GLN A 14 -10.16 -7.96 -0.10
CA GLN A 14 -9.68 -7.97 -1.49
C GLN A 14 -8.44 -7.10 -1.66
N PHE A 15 -8.39 -5.95 -0.97
CA PHE A 15 -7.18 -5.12 -0.93
C PHE A 15 -6.00 -5.90 -0.35
N THR A 16 -6.17 -6.49 0.84
CA THR A 16 -5.09 -7.21 1.55
C THR A 16 -4.55 -8.36 0.69
N ALA A 17 -5.45 -9.11 0.02
CA ALA A 17 -5.05 -10.16 -0.92
C ALA A 17 -4.29 -9.60 -2.13
N LYS A 18 -4.81 -8.56 -2.79
CA LYS A 18 -4.18 -7.97 -3.99
C LYS A 18 -2.85 -7.31 -3.68
N ALA A 19 -2.77 -6.55 -2.59
CA ALA A 19 -1.56 -5.92 -2.10
C ALA A 19 -0.50 -6.97 -1.74
N SER A 20 -0.88 -8.02 -1.01
CA SER A 20 0.03 -9.12 -0.65
C SER A 20 0.60 -9.81 -1.89
N SER A 21 -0.24 -10.18 -2.85
CA SER A 21 0.20 -10.78 -4.12
C SER A 21 1.13 -9.85 -4.89
N ALA A 22 0.73 -8.60 -5.14
CA ALA A 22 1.52 -7.63 -5.91
C ALA A 22 2.89 -7.34 -5.27
N ILE A 23 2.94 -7.23 -3.94
CA ILE A 23 4.18 -6.99 -3.20
C ILE A 23 5.08 -8.22 -3.24
N SER A 24 4.51 -9.41 -3.08
CA SER A 24 5.26 -10.68 -3.13
C SER A 24 5.84 -10.93 -4.53
N GLU A 25 5.10 -10.62 -5.60
CA GLU A 25 5.57 -10.71 -6.99
C GLU A 25 6.79 -9.80 -7.27
N LYS A 26 6.87 -8.67 -6.56
CA LYS A 26 8.02 -7.76 -6.64
C LYS A 26 9.16 -8.14 -5.68
N GLY A 27 9.10 -9.31 -5.04
CA GLY A 27 10.10 -9.78 -4.09
C GLY A 27 10.06 -9.04 -2.74
N GLY A 28 8.95 -8.37 -2.44
CA GLY A 28 8.70 -7.73 -1.16
C GLY A 28 8.03 -8.65 -0.15
N GLN A 29 7.72 -8.09 1.02
CA GLN A 29 6.98 -8.72 2.10
C GLN A 29 5.79 -7.85 2.48
N PHE A 30 4.65 -8.48 2.68
CA PHE A 30 3.43 -7.83 3.15
C PHE A 30 2.89 -8.63 4.33
N THR A 31 2.65 -7.95 5.44
CA THR A 31 2.15 -8.54 6.68
C THR A 31 1.00 -7.70 7.18
N GLY A 32 -0.17 -8.29 7.40
CA GLY A 32 -1.34 -7.57 7.90
C GLY A 32 -2.66 -8.26 7.58
N ASP A 33 -3.75 -7.60 7.94
CA ASP A 33 -5.11 -8.09 7.84
C ASP A 33 -6.04 -7.08 7.14
N SER A 34 -7.35 -7.23 7.29
CA SER A 34 -8.35 -6.32 6.70
C SER A 34 -8.54 -5.01 7.46
N THR A 35 -7.69 -4.74 8.45
CA THR A 35 -7.75 -3.54 9.29
C THR A 35 -6.45 -2.74 9.16
N ASN A 36 -5.30 -3.38 9.26
CA ASN A 36 -4.01 -2.71 9.14
C ASN A 36 -2.87 -3.71 8.86
N GLY A 37 -1.71 -3.14 8.54
CA GLY A 37 -0.49 -3.91 8.40
C GLY A 37 0.69 -3.10 7.96
N ASN A 38 1.77 -3.80 7.65
CA ASN A 38 3.05 -3.28 7.20
C ASN A 38 3.50 -3.97 5.91
N PHE A 39 4.22 -3.21 5.10
CA PHE A 39 4.80 -3.70 3.86
C PHE A 39 6.22 -3.22 3.68
N HIS A 40 6.99 -4.06 3.01
CA HIS A 40 8.37 -3.83 2.62
C HIS A 40 8.51 -4.26 1.15
N ILE A 41 9.04 -3.39 0.31
CA ILE A 41 9.29 -3.69 -1.11
C ILE A 41 10.73 -3.33 -1.42
N GLN A 42 11.50 -4.31 -1.86
CA GLN A 42 12.84 -4.08 -2.38
C GLN A 42 12.73 -3.75 -3.87
N THR A 43 12.89 -2.48 -4.24
CA THR A 43 12.95 -2.07 -5.64
C THR A 43 14.40 -1.94 -6.09
N GLY A 44 14.65 -2.00 -7.41
CA GLY A 44 16.01 -1.80 -7.96
C GLY A 44 16.64 -0.44 -7.64
N ILE A 45 15.83 0.53 -7.19
CA ILE A 45 16.25 1.88 -6.79
C ILE A 45 16.22 2.10 -5.27
N GLY A 46 15.94 1.06 -4.49
CA GLY A 46 16.00 1.05 -3.03
C GLY A 46 14.79 0.39 -2.36
N ALA A 47 14.89 0.16 -1.05
CA ALA A 47 13.81 -0.38 -0.24
C ALA A 47 12.76 0.69 0.10
N ILE A 48 11.49 0.34 -0.05
CA ILE A 48 10.33 1.12 0.38
C ILE A 48 9.67 0.35 1.52
N GLU A 49 9.44 1.03 2.65
CA GLU A 49 8.68 0.47 3.78
C GLU A 49 7.55 1.40 4.15
N GLY A 50 6.44 0.81 4.53
CA GLY A 50 5.30 1.54 4.99
C GLY A 50 4.31 0.69 5.77
N THR A 51 3.29 1.35 6.26
CA THR A 51 2.12 0.75 6.88
C THR A 51 0.88 1.16 6.12
N TYR A 52 -0.17 0.36 6.23
CA TYR A 52 -1.50 0.73 5.78
C TYR A 52 -2.51 0.56 6.91
N GLN A 53 -3.57 1.34 6.83
CA GLN A 53 -4.73 1.26 7.71
C GLN A 53 -5.98 1.40 6.86
N VAL A 54 -6.84 0.41 6.96
CA VAL A 54 -8.17 0.43 6.37
C VAL A 54 -9.03 1.36 7.22
N LEU A 55 -9.58 2.39 6.58
CA LEU A 55 -10.51 3.32 7.21
C LEU A 55 -11.94 2.81 7.00
N ASP A 56 -12.89 3.37 7.76
CA ASP A 56 -14.30 3.00 7.62
C ASP A 56 -14.78 3.20 6.18
N PRO A 57 -15.38 2.15 5.55
CA PRO A 57 -15.83 2.22 4.17
C PRO A 57 -16.90 3.29 4.01
N VAL A 58 -16.65 4.23 3.10
CA VAL A 58 -17.61 5.30 2.77
C VAL A 58 -18.76 4.75 1.91
N SER A 59 -18.59 3.58 1.29
CA SER A 59 -19.60 2.88 0.48
C SER A 59 -19.24 1.39 0.31
N ASP A 60 -20.23 0.52 0.10
CA ASP A 60 -20.04 -0.94 -0.13
C ASP A 60 -19.09 -1.31 -1.28
N SER A 61 -18.78 -0.37 -2.17
CA SER A 61 -17.92 -0.58 -3.34
C SER A 61 -16.55 0.10 -3.25
N GLN A 62 -16.29 0.90 -2.21
CA GLN A 62 -15.03 1.64 -2.07
C GLN A 62 -14.55 1.62 -0.62
N THR A 63 -13.35 1.07 -0.44
CA THR A 63 -12.66 1.04 0.85
C THR A 63 -11.55 2.10 0.85
N PRO A 64 -11.65 3.15 1.68
CA PRO A 64 -10.58 4.12 1.87
C PRO A 64 -9.45 3.50 2.69
N ILE A 65 -8.21 3.65 2.22
CA ILE A 65 -7.03 3.05 2.84
C ILE A 65 -5.97 4.11 3.02
N ALA A 66 -5.60 4.39 4.26
CA ALA A 66 -4.52 5.28 4.62
C ALA A 66 -3.19 4.53 4.53
N ILE A 67 -2.29 4.99 3.67
CA ILE A 67 -0.95 4.43 3.50
C ILE A 67 0.06 5.41 4.06
N THR A 68 0.93 4.93 4.96
CA THR A 68 2.01 5.71 5.56
C THR A 68 3.35 5.14 5.14
N ILE A 69 4.14 5.94 4.41
CA ILE A 69 5.51 5.57 4.03
C ILE A 69 6.45 5.95 5.18
N THR A 70 6.99 4.93 5.85
CA THR A 70 7.93 5.06 6.96
C THR A 70 9.36 5.18 6.46
N ARG A 71 9.72 4.43 5.41
CA ARG A 71 11.03 4.49 4.76
C ARG A 71 10.88 4.60 3.25
N LYS A 72 11.51 5.62 2.66
CA LYS A 72 11.58 5.77 1.21
C LYS A 72 13.04 5.81 0.75
N PRO A 73 13.35 5.31 -0.46
CA PRO A 73 14.63 5.60 -1.08
C PRO A 73 14.77 7.11 -1.27
N PHE A 74 15.93 7.68 -0.97
CA PHE A 74 16.17 9.12 -1.08
C PHE A 74 15.96 9.68 -2.51
N ILE A 75 16.07 8.81 -3.52
CA ILE A 75 15.90 9.14 -4.94
C ILE A 75 14.42 9.12 -5.37
N VAL A 76 13.53 8.46 -4.63
CA VAL A 76 12.14 8.27 -5.05
C VAL A 76 11.22 9.29 -4.39
N SER A 77 10.52 10.06 -5.22
CA SER A 77 9.51 11.00 -4.77
C SER A 77 8.28 10.27 -4.27
N THR A 78 7.59 10.84 -3.27
CA THR A 78 6.34 10.27 -2.72
C THR A 78 5.28 10.10 -3.81
N ASN A 79 5.26 10.98 -4.83
CA ASN A 79 4.38 10.85 -5.98
C ASN A 79 4.63 9.58 -6.80
N THR A 80 5.89 9.20 -7.01
CA THR A 80 6.24 7.97 -7.75
C THR A 80 5.79 6.72 -7.00
N ILE A 81 5.91 6.73 -5.66
CA ILE A 81 5.42 5.64 -4.81
C ILE A 81 3.89 5.59 -4.87
N LYS A 82 3.21 6.73 -4.78
CA LYS A 82 1.76 6.81 -4.91
C LYS A 82 1.28 6.29 -6.27
N SER A 83 1.91 6.69 -7.37
CA SER A 83 1.57 6.19 -8.71
C SER A 83 1.80 4.69 -8.81
N ALA A 84 2.96 4.18 -8.40
CA ALA A 84 3.24 2.75 -8.43
C ALA A 84 2.23 1.94 -7.60
N ILE A 85 1.81 2.46 -6.44
CA ILE A 85 0.79 1.84 -5.60
C ILE A 85 -0.59 1.92 -6.28
N SER A 86 -0.95 3.07 -6.83
CA SER A 86 -2.21 3.26 -7.54
C SER A 86 -2.32 2.42 -8.80
N ASP A 87 -1.21 2.16 -9.51
CA ASP A 87 -1.18 1.28 -10.69
C ASP A 87 -1.50 -0.18 -10.34
N PHE A 88 -1.34 -0.60 -9.09
CA PHE A 88 -1.76 -1.93 -8.65
C PHE A 88 -3.28 -2.05 -8.45
N PHE A 89 -4.02 -0.94 -8.40
CA PHE A 89 -5.43 -0.91 -8.00
C PHE A 89 -6.36 -0.44 -9.11
#